data_AF-A0A150IZN8-F1
#
_entry.id   AF-A0A150IZN8-F1
#
_cell.length_a   1.000
_cell.length_b   1.000
_cell.length_c   1.000
_cell.angle_alpha   90.00
_cell.angle_beta   90.00
_cell.angle_gamma   90.00
#
_symmetry.space_group_name_H-M   'P 1'
#
loop_
_entity.id
_entity.type
_entity.pdbx_description
1 polymer ?
#
loop_
_entity_poly.entity_id
_entity_poly.type
_entity_poly.pdbx_seq_one_letter_code
_entity_poly.pdbx_strand_id
1 'polypeptide(L)'
;MQKKIDEIRKSQGKLLVKNVKYSWDNLPYYKQKMKEAGVKPEDIKGLDDISKLPFLSKADLRHHYPYGLIATPIDNVVRFHSSSGTTGVPTVVPYTKRDIELWAELNKRCLETVGATHKD
;
A
#
# COMPACT_ATOMS: atom_id res chain seq x y z
N MET A 1 26.44 -7.85 -8.31
CA MET A 1 25.64 -7.38 -7.17
C MET A 1 25.05 -5.98 -7.43
N GLN A 2 25.87 -4.98 -7.74
CA GLN A 2 25.42 -3.60 -8.04
C GLN A 2 24.31 -3.52 -9.10
N LYS A 3 24.51 -4.17 -10.26
CA LYS A 3 23.50 -4.23 -11.34
C LYS A 3 22.11 -4.70 -10.88
N LYS A 4 22.05 -5.67 -9.96
CA LYS A 4 20.79 -6.20 -9.41
C LYS A 4 20.11 -5.19 -8.47
N ILE A 5 20.89 -4.44 -7.70
CA ILE A 5 20.37 -3.37 -6.83
C ILE A 5 19.79 -2.24 -7.68
N ASP A 6 20.49 -1.84 -8.74
CA ASP A 6 20.04 -0.78 -9.64
C ASP A 6 18.74 -1.17 -10.38
N GLU A 7 18.63 -2.44 -10.82
CA GLU A 7 17.39 -2.99 -11.39
C GLU A 7 16.22 -2.97 -10.40
N ILE A 8 16.46 -3.34 -9.14
CA ILE A 8 15.46 -3.27 -8.06
C ILE A 8 15.01 -1.82 -7.84
N ARG A 9 15.96 -0.89 -7.68
CA ARG A 9 15.64 0.54 -7.46
C ARG A 9 14.83 1.11 -8.62
N LYS A 10 15.19 0.76 -9.86
CA LYS A 10 14.45 1.18 -11.07
C LYS A 10 13.02 0.62 -11.05
N SER A 11 12.84 -0.64 -10.68
CA SER A 11 11.52 -1.26 -10.56
C SER A 11 10.66 -0.61 -9.47
N GLN A 12 11.25 -0.40 -8.29
CA GLN A 12 10.58 0.26 -7.16
C GLN A 12 10.16 1.70 -7.49
N GLY A 13 11.01 2.47 -8.17
CA GLY A 13 10.67 3.81 -8.63
C GLY A 13 9.44 3.82 -9.55
N LYS A 14 9.39 2.91 -10.54
CA LYS A 14 8.22 2.78 -11.42
C LYS A 14 6.95 2.40 -10.66
N LEU A 15 7.06 1.50 -9.69
CA LEU A 15 5.93 1.09 -8.86
C LEU A 15 5.45 2.23 -7.95
N LEU A 16 6.36 3.02 -7.37
CA LEU A 16 6.03 4.19 -6.56
C LEU A 16 5.23 5.21 -7.37
N VAL A 17 5.73 5.61 -8.54
CA VAL A 17 5.03 6.56 -9.44
C VAL A 17 3.63 6.05 -9.78
N LYS A 18 3.51 4.77 -10.13
CA LYS A 18 2.22 4.13 -10.42
C LYS A 18 1.27 4.17 -9.23
N ASN A 19 1.74 3.83 -8.03
CA ASN A 19 0.92 3.79 -6.82
C ASN A 19 0.48 5.18 -6.37
N VAL A 20 1.34 6.19 -6.48
CA VAL A 20 0.98 7.59 -6.18
C VAL A 20 -0.14 8.07 -7.10
N LYS A 21 0.00 7.83 -8.41
CA LYS A 21 -1.06 8.18 -9.37
C LYS A 21 -2.35 7.42 -9.08
N TYR A 22 -2.27 6.12 -8.82
CA TYR A 22 -3.42 5.30 -8.47
C TYR A 22 -4.16 5.82 -7.23
N SER A 23 -3.44 6.14 -6.16
CA SER A 23 -4.02 6.72 -4.94
C SER A 23 -4.64 8.09 -5.19
N TRP A 24 -3.99 8.95 -5.97
CA TRP A 24 -4.55 10.27 -6.33
C TRP A 24 -5.84 10.18 -7.14
N ASP A 25 -5.91 9.24 -8.09
CA ASP A 25 -7.06 9.10 -8.98
C ASP A 25 -8.26 8.43 -8.29
N ASN A 26 -8.01 7.51 -7.34
CA ASN A 26 -9.06 6.66 -6.75
C ASN A 26 -9.41 6.97 -5.29
N LEU A 27 -8.62 7.76 -4.57
CA LEU A 27 -8.88 8.10 -3.16
C LEU A 27 -9.00 9.61 -2.96
N PRO A 28 -10.22 10.15 -2.77
CA PRO A 28 -10.45 11.57 -2.50
C PRO A 28 -9.59 12.10 -1.34
N TYR A 29 -9.43 11.29 -0.29
CA TYR A 29 -8.60 11.62 0.86
C TYR A 29 -7.13 11.86 0.50
N TYR A 30 -6.48 10.94 -0.22
CA TYR A 30 -5.09 11.13 -0.63
C TYR A 30 -4.92 12.29 -1.60
N LYS A 31 -5.89 12.46 -2.52
CA LYS A 31 -5.90 13.61 -3.44
C LYS A 31 -5.93 14.93 -2.68
N GLN A 32 -6.78 15.05 -1.67
CA GLN A 32 -6.83 16.24 -0.82
C GLN A 32 -5.53 16.42 -0.03
N LYS A 33 -5.04 15.37 0.63
CA LYS A 33 -3.83 15.44 1.45
C LYS A 33 -2.59 15.84 0.64
N MET A 34 -2.46 15.34 -0.59
CA MET A 34 -1.39 15.72 -1.50
C MET A 34 -1.56 17.18 -1.98
N LYS A 35 -2.78 17.64 -2.30
CA LYS A 35 -3.04 19.04 -2.63
C LYS A 35 -2.67 19.99 -1.50
N GLU A 36 -3.02 19.67 -0.25
CA GLU A 36 -2.69 20.45 0.94
C GLU A 36 -1.16 20.53 1.18
N ALA A 37 -0.45 19.45 0.87
CA ALA A 37 1.01 19.41 0.88
C ALA A 37 1.66 20.12 -0.33
N GLY A 38 0.88 20.63 -1.29
CA GLY A 38 1.39 21.27 -2.50
C GLY A 38 2.04 20.30 -3.50
N VAL A 39 1.71 19.00 -3.44
CA VAL A 39 2.32 17.94 -4.26
C VAL A 39 1.29 17.34 -5.21
N LYS A 40 1.71 17.08 -6.45
CA LYS A 40 0.93 16.36 -7.46
C LYS A 40 1.65 15.06 -7.86
N PRO A 41 0.95 14.09 -8.46
CA PRO A 41 1.58 12.84 -8.92
C PRO A 41 2.76 13.08 -9.86
N GLU A 42 2.72 14.12 -10.69
CA GLU A 42 3.78 14.46 -11.65
C GLU A 42 5.08 14.92 -10.99
N ASP A 43 5.03 15.32 -9.71
CA ASP A 43 6.21 15.70 -8.92
C ASP A 43 7.01 14.50 -8.41
N ILE A 44 6.45 13.27 -8.55
CA ILE A 44 7.06 12.01 -8.16
C ILE A 44 7.57 11.30 -9.43
N LYS A 45 8.88 11.27 -9.62
CA LYS A 45 9.55 10.66 -10.77
C LYS A 45 10.31 9.38 -10.40
N GLY A 46 10.50 9.13 -9.11
CA GLY A 46 11.16 7.93 -8.62
C GLY A 46 11.28 7.92 -7.10
N LEU A 47 12.16 7.05 -6.59
CA LEU A 47 12.34 6.84 -5.15
C LEU A 47 12.83 8.09 -4.40
N ASP A 48 13.62 8.93 -5.05
CA ASP A 48 14.22 10.10 -4.41
C ASP A 48 13.17 11.19 -4.09
N ASP A 49 11.98 11.10 -4.67
CA ASP A 49 10.87 12.02 -4.44
C ASP A 49 9.91 11.56 -3.33
N ILE A 50 10.13 10.39 -2.72
CA ILE A 50 9.19 9.81 -1.74
C ILE A 50 8.97 10.72 -0.53
N SER A 51 9.97 11.51 -0.14
CA SER A 51 9.92 12.44 0.99
C SER A 51 8.98 13.64 0.76
N LYS A 52 8.57 13.90 -0.48
CA LYS A 52 7.58 14.93 -0.81
C LYS A 52 6.17 14.50 -0.40
N LEU A 53 5.90 13.20 -0.29
CA LEU A 53 4.56 12.68 -0.02
C LEU A 53 4.17 12.91 1.44
N PRO A 54 2.91 13.30 1.72
CA PRO A 54 2.43 13.45 3.09
C PRO A 54 2.27 12.10 3.78
N PHE A 55 2.51 12.07 5.10
CA PHE A 55 2.33 10.86 5.91
C PHE A 55 0.86 10.48 6.08
N LEU A 56 0.56 9.18 6.22
CA LEU A 56 -0.72 8.68 6.72
C LEU A 56 -0.58 8.29 8.19
N SER A 57 -1.48 8.78 9.04
CA SER A 57 -1.50 8.47 10.47
C SER A 57 -2.54 7.39 10.81
N LYS A 58 -2.41 6.80 12.00
CA LYS A 58 -3.43 5.88 12.53
C LYS A 58 -4.77 6.56 12.78
N ALA A 59 -4.77 7.86 13.11
CA ALA A 59 -5.99 8.65 13.28
C ALA A 59 -6.74 8.79 11.95
N ASP A 60 -6.02 8.99 10.85
CA ASP A 60 -6.60 9.06 9.50
C ASP A 60 -7.34 7.76 9.15
N LEU A 61 -6.73 6.60 9.45
CA LEU A 61 -7.33 5.29 9.23
C LEU A 61 -8.63 5.09 10.04
N ARG A 62 -8.69 5.61 11.27
CA ARG A 62 -9.88 5.52 12.12
C ARG A 62 -10.98 6.48 11.67
N HIS A 63 -10.62 7.68 11.21
CA HIS A 63 -11.57 8.69 10.75
C HIS A 63 -12.34 8.23 9.50
N HIS A 64 -11.68 7.48 8.62
CA HIS A 64 -12.26 6.98 7.37
C HIS A 64 -12.84 5.57 7.48
N TYR A 65 -13.08 5.09 8.69
CA TYR A 65 -13.70 3.79 8.91
C TYR A 65 -15.14 3.74 8.35
N PRO A 66 -15.61 2.60 7.81
CA PRO A 66 -14.84 1.39 7.49
C PRO A 66 -14.22 1.40 6.09
N TYR A 67 -14.74 2.23 5.17
CA TYR A 67 -14.50 2.10 3.73
C TYR A 67 -13.91 3.35 3.04
N GLY A 68 -13.67 4.44 3.77
CA GLY A 68 -13.25 5.72 3.18
C GLY A 68 -11.84 5.70 2.56
N LEU A 69 -11.06 4.63 2.76
CA LEU A 69 -9.73 4.44 2.19
C LEU A 69 -9.63 3.23 1.24
N ILE A 70 -10.77 2.74 0.75
CA ILE A 70 -10.79 1.68 -0.27
C ILE A 70 -10.63 2.31 -1.65
N ALA A 71 -9.54 2.00 -2.34
CA ALA A 71 -9.17 2.59 -3.62
C ALA A 71 -9.78 1.86 -4.84
N THR A 72 -10.79 1.03 -4.63
CA THR A 72 -11.41 0.18 -5.65
C THR A 72 -12.89 -0.02 -5.30
N PRO A 73 -13.78 -0.32 -6.26
CA PRO A 73 -15.15 -0.71 -5.94
C PRO A 73 -15.20 -1.82 -4.89
N ILE A 74 -16.14 -1.72 -3.94
CA ILE A 74 -16.25 -2.64 -2.82
C ILE A 74 -16.44 -4.10 -3.26
N ASP A 75 -17.09 -4.32 -4.40
CA ASP A 75 -17.32 -5.63 -5.00
C ASP A 75 -16.03 -6.36 -5.42
N ASN A 76 -14.93 -5.62 -5.58
CA ASN A 76 -13.61 -6.20 -5.85
C ASN A 76 -12.90 -6.68 -4.56
N VAL A 77 -13.44 -6.34 -3.38
CA VAL A 77 -12.86 -6.72 -2.09
C VAL A 77 -13.37 -8.11 -1.71
N VAL A 78 -12.44 -9.05 -1.57
CA VAL A 78 -12.75 -10.47 -1.26
C VAL A 78 -12.45 -10.83 0.19
N ARG A 79 -11.79 -9.95 0.94
CA ARG A 79 -11.44 -10.17 2.35
C ARG A 79 -11.27 -8.87 3.10
N PHE A 80 -11.73 -8.83 4.34
CA PHE A 80 -11.44 -7.78 5.31
C PHE A 80 -10.69 -8.37 6.50
N HIS A 81 -9.57 -7.74 6.88
CA HIS A 81 -8.96 -7.96 8.18
C HIS A 81 -9.16 -6.73 9.06
N SER A 82 -9.11 -6.92 10.37
CA SER A 82 -9.19 -5.85 11.34
C SER A 82 -8.08 -5.98 12.36
N SER A 83 -7.48 -4.87 12.77
CA SER A 83 -6.66 -4.85 13.99
C SER A 83 -7.54 -5.17 15.21
N SER A 84 -6.96 -5.71 16.28
CA SER A 84 -7.66 -6.02 17.54
C SER A 84 -8.30 -4.83 18.26
N GLY A 85 -8.04 -3.58 17.83
CA GLY A 85 -8.76 -2.41 18.33
C GLY A 85 -8.45 -2.05 19.78
N THR A 86 -7.29 -2.43 20.31
CA THR A 86 -6.91 -2.19 21.73
C THR A 86 -6.94 -0.73 22.17
N THR A 87 -7.00 0.21 21.22
CA THR A 87 -7.03 1.66 21.42
C THR A 87 -8.33 2.31 20.91
N GLY A 88 -9.41 1.52 20.75
CA GLY A 88 -10.73 1.99 20.31
C GLY A 88 -11.10 1.44 18.93
N VAL A 89 -11.48 2.34 18.01
CA VAL A 89 -12.00 1.96 16.68
C VAL A 89 -10.97 1.11 15.92
N PRO A 90 -11.33 -0.14 15.57
CA PRO A 90 -10.46 -1.00 14.79
C PRO A 90 -10.16 -0.42 13.41
N THR A 91 -8.95 -0.61 12.91
CA THR A 91 -8.67 -0.32 11.49
C THR A 91 -9.00 -1.53 10.65
N VAL A 92 -9.87 -1.34 9.66
CA VAL A 92 -10.20 -2.33 8.64
C VAL A 92 -9.19 -2.22 7.49
N VAL A 93 -8.75 -3.38 7.01
CA VAL A 93 -7.86 -3.51 5.85
C VAL A 93 -8.55 -4.40 4.82
N PRO A 94 -8.99 -3.84 3.68
CA PRO A 94 -9.57 -4.61 2.58
C PRO A 94 -8.48 -5.25 1.71
N TYR A 95 -8.82 -6.38 1.08
CA TYR A 95 -7.96 -7.04 0.11
C TYR A 95 -8.75 -7.45 -1.13
N THR A 96 -8.22 -7.14 -2.30
CA THR A 96 -8.67 -7.75 -3.56
C THR A 96 -8.13 -9.18 -3.67
N LYS A 97 -8.66 -9.95 -4.63
CA LYS A 97 -8.12 -11.30 -4.94
C LYS A 97 -6.61 -11.26 -5.22
N ARG A 98 -6.17 -10.26 -6.00
CA ARG A 98 -4.76 -10.07 -6.32
C ARG A 98 -3.91 -9.78 -5.08
N ASP A 99 -4.43 -9.01 -4.12
CA ASP A 99 -3.70 -8.70 -2.89
C ASP A 99 -3.50 -9.95 -2.03
N ILE A 100 -4.50 -10.83 -1.98
CA ILE A 100 -4.40 -12.12 -1.28
C ILE A 100 -3.37 -13.04 -1.93
N GLU A 101 -3.37 -13.13 -3.27
CA GLU A 101 -2.39 -13.93 -4.02
C GLU A 101 -0.96 -13.40 -3.79
N LEU A 102 -0.77 -12.07 -3.85
CA LEU A 102 0.51 -11.45 -3.57
C LEU A 102 0.96 -11.69 -2.14
N TRP A 103 0.05 -11.59 -1.17
CA TRP A 103 0.36 -11.83 0.23
C TRP A 103 0.77 -13.29 0.47
N ALA A 104 0.08 -14.26 -0.16
CA ALA A 104 0.45 -15.67 -0.07
C ALA A 104 1.86 -15.93 -0.62
N GLU A 105 2.19 -15.36 -1.78
CA GLU A 105 3.54 -15.48 -2.38
C GLU A 105 4.62 -14.87 -1.49
N LEU A 106 4.36 -13.71 -0.85
CA LEU A 106 5.31 -13.10 0.07
C LEU A 106 5.54 -13.97 1.32
N ASN A 107 4.48 -14.53 1.91
CA ASN A 107 4.62 -15.44 3.05
C ASN A 107 5.39 -16.70 2.67
N LYS A 108 5.07 -17.30 1.52
CA LYS A 108 5.81 -18.45 0.98
C LYS A 108 7.31 -18.15 0.91
N ARG A 109 7.70 -17.01 0.33
CA ARG A 109 9.11 -16.60 0.24
C ARG A 109 9.78 -16.43 1.61
N CYS A 110 9.06 -15.90 2.60
CA CYS A 110 9.55 -15.81 3.98
C CYS A 110 9.77 -17.20 4.61
N LEU A 111 8.82 -18.11 4.42
CA LEU A 111 8.89 -19.49 4.91
C LEU A 111 10.06 -20.27 4.25
N GLU A 112 10.21 -20.15 2.93
CA GLU A 112 11.32 -20.76 2.20
C GLU A 112 12.69 -20.23 2.66
N THR A 113 12.75 -18.94 3.06
CA THR A 113 13.99 -18.33 3.59
C THR A 113 14.43 -18.97 4.92
N VAL A 114 13.50 -19.50 5.70
CA VAL A 114 13.80 -20.24 6.94
C VAL A 114 13.86 -21.75 6.73
N GLY A 115 13.85 -22.22 5.48
CA GLY A 115 13.97 -23.63 5.12
C GLY A 115 12.67 -24.44 5.21
N ALA A 116 11.53 -23.80 5.44
CA ALA A 116 10.24 -24.49 5.44
C ALA A 116 9.94 -25.03 4.04
N THR A 117 9.37 -26.22 4.00
CA THR A 117 9.06 -26.99 2.79
C THR A 117 7.58 -27.39 2.79
N HIS A 118 7.14 -28.06 1.73
CA HIS A 118 5.79 -28.64 1.67
C HIS A 118 5.52 -29.73 2.72
N LYS A 119 6.53 -30.14 3.51
CA LYS A 119 6.41 -31.16 4.55
C LYS A 119 6.16 -30.58 5.96
N ASP A 120 6.27 -29.25 6.11
CA ASP A 120 6.02 -28.51 7.35
C ASP A 120 4.58 -27.96 7.36
#